data_AF-W9S652-F1
#
_entry.id   AF-W9S652-F1
#
_cell.length_a   1.000
_cell.length_b   1.000
_cell.length_c   1.000
_cell.angle_alpha   90.00
_cell.angle_beta   90.00
_cell.angle_gamma   90.00
#
_symmetry.space_group_name_H-M   'P 1'
#
loop_
_entity.id
_entity.type
_entity.pdbx_description
1 polymer ?
#
loop_
_entity_poly.entity_id
_entity_poly.type
_entity_poly.pdbx_seq_one_letter_code
_entity_poly.pdbx_strand_id
1 'polypeptide(L)'
;MANSKYEYVKSFEVQDEVMFPNLIVARIDGRDFRRFSEVHEFVKPNDEVALNLMNSCSTSMLEEFPDIVFAYGYSDEYSKIQSLFVSFFTSIYVTKWKEFFPHKELIYPPSFRARVMSCASIGVLQAYLLWRQNNCHMNNQHTICVHELVKHGKTETEAQEFLKGLLRVQPRVIFITADPSS
;
A
#
# COMPACT_ATOMS: atom_id res chain seq x y z
N MET A 1 17.41 1.13 43.53
CA MET A 1 16.56 1.06 42.32
C MET A 1 16.63 -0.36 41.79
N ALA A 2 15.52 -0.96 41.34
CA ALA A 2 15.44 -2.41 41.09
C ALA A 2 15.95 -2.88 39.71
N ASN A 3 15.99 -2.00 38.70
CA ASN A 3 16.20 -2.41 37.30
C ASN A 3 17.66 -2.35 36.81
N SER A 4 18.59 -1.76 37.58
CA SER A 4 19.97 -1.51 37.10
C SER A 4 20.75 -2.77 36.72
N LYS A 5 20.39 -3.95 37.26
CA LYS A 5 20.99 -5.24 36.90
C LYS A 5 20.83 -5.60 35.41
N TYR A 6 19.78 -5.10 34.75
CA TYR A 6 19.44 -5.44 33.37
C TYR A 6 19.41 -4.23 32.42
N GLU A 7 19.66 -3.02 32.93
CA GLU A 7 19.63 -1.76 32.17
C GLU A 7 20.60 -1.76 30.97
N TYR A 8 21.70 -2.53 31.05
CA TYR A 8 22.67 -2.73 29.98
C TYR A 8 22.05 -3.30 28.67
N VAL A 9 20.89 -3.97 28.70
CA VAL A 9 20.26 -4.45 27.45
C VAL A 9 19.86 -3.31 26.53
N LYS A 10 19.67 -2.10 27.09
CA LYS A 10 19.33 -0.90 26.32
C LYS A 10 20.46 -0.42 25.39
N SER A 11 21.73 -0.74 25.67
CA SER A 11 22.83 -0.36 24.77
C SER A 11 22.91 -1.19 23.49
N PHE A 12 22.00 -2.17 23.32
CA PHE A 12 21.81 -2.91 22.06
C PHE A 12 20.68 -2.31 21.20
N GLU A 13 19.96 -1.29 21.68
CA GLU A 13 18.98 -0.56 20.88
C GLU A 13 19.68 0.33 19.83
N VAL A 14 19.54 -0.01 18.55
CA VAL A 14 19.93 0.88 17.45
C VAL A 14 18.79 1.87 17.18
N GLN A 15 19.10 3.16 17.30
CA GLN A 15 18.22 4.24 16.84
C GLN A 15 18.51 4.52 15.37
N ASP A 16 17.44 4.58 14.55
CA ASP A 16 17.54 4.82 13.12
C ASP A 16 17.14 6.29 12.89
N GLU A 17 18.11 7.14 12.61
CA GLU A 17 17.88 8.57 12.33
C GLU A 17 17.78 8.82 10.83
N VAL A 18 16.82 9.63 10.40
CA VAL A 18 16.79 10.18 9.04
C VAL A 18 17.47 11.54 9.05
N MET A 19 18.66 11.61 8.45
CA MET A 19 19.47 12.83 8.39
C MET A 19 18.73 13.98 7.70
N PHE A 20 18.67 15.15 8.34
CA PHE A 20 18.17 16.39 7.73
C PHE A 20 19.12 16.87 6.61
N PRO A 21 18.66 17.38 5.46
CA PRO A 21 17.28 17.78 5.11
C PRO A 21 16.54 16.75 4.22
N ASN A 22 16.75 15.45 4.40
CA ASN A 22 16.06 14.45 3.57
C ASN A 22 14.54 14.41 3.83
N LEU A 23 13.75 14.23 2.77
CA LEU A 23 12.31 13.98 2.85
C LEU A 23 12.02 12.52 3.25
N ILE A 24 10.94 12.26 4.00
CA ILE A 24 10.54 10.93 4.49
C ILE A 24 9.28 10.45 3.73
N VAL A 25 9.30 9.29 3.08
CA VAL A 25 8.30 8.92 2.04
C VAL A 25 7.64 7.55 2.26
N ALA A 26 6.53 7.50 3.02
CA ALA A 26 6.13 6.30 3.79
C ALA A 26 4.53 6.35 4.44
N ARG A 27 4.05 5.72 3.23
CA ARG A 27 2.77 5.10 2.60
C ARG A 27 2.60 3.59 2.95
N ILE A 28 1.43 3.00 3.34
CA ILE A 28 1.33 1.81 4.29
C ILE A 28 1.03 0.33 3.80
N ASP A 29 1.80 -0.72 4.19
CA ASP A 29 1.95 -2.13 3.66
C ASP A 29 0.84 -3.10 4.19
N GLY A 30 0.12 -3.87 3.37
CA GLY A 30 -0.98 -4.77 3.77
C GLY A 30 -0.61 -6.25 3.65
N ARG A 31 -0.34 -6.94 4.77
CA ARG A 31 0.18 -8.32 4.74
C ARG A 31 -0.87 -9.31 4.26
N ASP A 32 -0.50 -10.09 3.25
CA ASP A 32 -1.36 -11.10 2.62
C ASP A 32 -2.74 -10.55 2.20
N PHE A 33 -2.75 -9.32 1.66
CA PHE A 33 -4.00 -8.67 1.27
C PHE A 33 -4.72 -9.38 0.11
N ARG A 34 -4.02 -10.25 -0.66
CA ARG A 34 -4.66 -11.21 -1.58
C ARG A 34 -5.63 -12.10 -0.80
N ARG A 35 -5.14 -12.87 0.17
CA ARG A 35 -5.98 -13.73 1.02
C ARG A 35 -7.03 -12.93 1.81
N PHE A 36 -6.68 -11.75 2.31
CA PHE A 36 -7.65 -10.88 3.01
C PHE A 36 -8.83 -10.54 2.10
N SER A 37 -8.55 -10.16 0.86
CA SER A 37 -9.56 -9.80 -0.14
C SER A 37 -10.34 -11.00 -0.70
N GLU A 38 -9.78 -12.21 -0.61
CA GLU A 38 -10.46 -13.46 -0.97
C GLU A 38 -11.41 -13.90 0.17
N VAL A 39 -10.93 -13.91 1.42
CA VAL A 39 -11.72 -14.29 2.61
C VAL A 39 -12.84 -13.29 2.90
N HIS A 40 -12.63 -11.99 2.63
CA HIS A 40 -13.66 -10.96 2.78
C HIS A 40 -14.38 -10.65 1.45
N GLU A 41 -14.33 -11.53 0.44
CA GLU A 41 -15.15 -11.45 -0.78
C GLU A 41 -15.16 -10.04 -1.42
N PHE A 42 -13.98 -9.48 -1.67
CA PHE A 42 -13.83 -8.17 -2.32
C PHE A 42 -14.05 -8.29 -3.83
N VAL A 43 -14.76 -7.32 -4.40
CA VAL A 43 -15.02 -7.21 -5.85
C VAL A 43 -13.70 -7.19 -6.63
N LYS A 44 -13.69 -7.86 -7.79
CA LYS A 44 -12.53 -8.02 -8.66
C LYS A 44 -12.75 -7.35 -10.03
N PRO A 45 -11.73 -6.70 -10.62
CA PRO A 45 -10.34 -6.62 -10.16
C PRO A 45 -10.12 -5.67 -8.97
N ASN A 46 -10.96 -4.64 -8.82
CA ASN A 46 -10.88 -3.62 -7.78
C ASN A 46 -12.21 -3.55 -7.00
N ASP A 47 -12.13 -3.27 -5.70
CA ASP A 47 -13.28 -3.06 -4.81
C ASP A 47 -13.28 -1.60 -4.34
N GLU A 48 -14.24 -0.81 -4.82
CA GLU A 48 -14.33 0.62 -4.56
C GLU A 48 -14.55 0.91 -3.06
N VAL A 49 -15.31 0.07 -2.36
CA VAL A 49 -15.60 0.22 -0.93
C VAL A 49 -14.35 -0.04 -0.10
N ALA A 50 -13.56 -1.07 -0.46
CA ALA A 50 -12.27 -1.35 0.17
C ALA A 50 -11.25 -0.22 -0.08
N LEU A 51 -11.22 0.35 -1.29
CA LEU A 51 -10.35 1.48 -1.63
C LEU A 51 -10.77 2.75 -0.88
N ASN A 52 -12.07 3.03 -0.78
CA ASN A 52 -12.58 4.19 -0.04
C ASN A 52 -12.36 4.06 1.47
N LEU A 53 -12.38 2.85 2.04
CA LEU A 53 -11.95 2.60 3.42
C LEU A 53 -10.44 2.92 3.59
N MET A 54 -9.57 2.45 2.69
CA MET A 54 -8.13 2.78 2.72
C MET A 54 -7.86 4.29 2.58
N ASN A 55 -8.64 4.98 1.74
CA ASN A 55 -8.58 6.44 1.60
C ASN A 55 -9.04 7.14 2.88
N SER A 56 -10.15 6.72 3.50
CA SER A 56 -10.65 7.25 4.77
C SER A 56 -9.69 7.02 5.94
N CYS A 57 -8.91 5.94 5.92
CA CYS A 57 -7.82 5.73 6.87
C CYS A 57 -6.62 6.66 6.61
N SER A 58 -6.31 6.92 5.33
CA SER A 58 -5.23 7.84 4.93
C SER A 58 -5.56 9.30 5.25
N THR A 59 -6.82 9.72 5.09
CA THR A 59 -7.30 11.05 5.49
C THR A 59 -7.10 11.26 6.98
N SER A 60 -7.52 10.32 7.83
CA SER A 60 -7.34 10.49 9.28
C SER A 60 -5.90 10.38 9.77
N MET A 61 -4.96 9.87 8.95
CA MET A 61 -3.53 10.06 9.22
C MET A 61 -3.06 11.50 8.92
N LEU A 62 -3.58 12.16 7.88
CA LEU A 62 -3.28 13.57 7.60
C LEU A 62 -3.87 14.50 8.67
N GLU A 63 -5.02 14.13 9.24
CA GLU A 63 -5.69 14.87 10.33
C GLU A 63 -4.92 14.76 11.67
N GLU A 64 -4.43 13.57 12.02
CA GLU A 64 -3.69 13.32 13.28
C GLU A 64 -2.23 13.80 13.24
N PHE A 65 -1.57 13.72 12.08
CA PHE A 65 -0.13 13.95 11.94
C PHE A 65 0.15 15.14 11.00
N PRO A 66 0.14 16.40 11.50
CA PRO A 66 0.22 17.61 10.66
C PRO A 66 1.55 17.78 9.91
N ASP A 67 2.60 17.04 10.28
CA ASP A 67 3.87 16.99 9.55
C ASP A 67 3.78 16.18 8.23
N ILE A 68 2.69 15.44 7.99
CA ILE A 68 2.46 14.72 6.72
C ILE A 68 1.92 15.71 5.67
N VAL A 69 2.84 16.36 4.95
CA VAL A 69 2.51 17.34 3.90
C VAL A 69 1.77 16.72 2.69
N PHE A 70 1.90 15.40 2.46
CA PHE A 70 1.26 14.72 1.33
C PHE A 70 1.13 13.20 1.58
N ALA A 71 0.00 12.61 1.18
CA ALA A 71 -0.20 11.17 1.14
C ALA A 71 -0.69 10.72 -0.25
N TYR A 72 -0.19 9.56 -0.71
CA TYR A 72 -0.61 8.92 -1.96
C TYR A 72 -0.99 7.46 -1.67
N GLY A 73 -2.26 7.11 -1.78
CA GLY A 73 -2.78 5.76 -1.56
C GLY A 73 -2.86 4.97 -2.87
N TYR A 74 -1.90 4.08 -3.11
CA TYR A 74 -2.07 2.95 -4.03
C TYR A 74 -1.14 1.82 -3.62
N SER A 75 -1.71 0.70 -3.18
CA SER A 75 -0.94 -0.34 -2.48
C SER A 75 -0.06 0.33 -1.38
N ASP A 76 1.07 -0.28 -0.98
CA ASP A 76 1.30 -0.42 0.47
C ASP A 76 2.84 -0.44 0.91
N GLU A 77 3.34 0.29 1.97
CA GLU A 77 4.72 0.39 2.65
C GLU A 77 4.80 1.06 4.14
N TYR A 78 5.61 2.10 4.55
CA TYR A 78 5.77 2.93 5.85
C TYR A 78 6.86 2.64 6.99
N SER A 79 7.66 3.52 7.67
CA SER A 79 8.60 3.05 8.79
C SER A 79 9.18 3.97 9.89
N LYS A 80 9.79 3.29 10.90
CA LYS A 80 9.98 3.48 12.38
C LYS A 80 8.94 4.30 13.16
N ILE A 81 8.50 5.39 12.56
CA ILE A 81 7.11 5.86 12.57
C ILE A 81 6.14 4.71 12.14
N GLN A 82 6.67 3.60 11.58
CA GLN A 82 6.11 2.23 11.46
C GLN A 82 5.07 1.93 12.53
N SER A 83 5.47 1.93 13.80
CA SER A 83 4.64 1.41 14.88
C SER A 83 3.44 2.31 15.12
N LEU A 84 3.68 3.63 15.09
CA LEU A 84 2.65 4.66 15.20
C LEU A 84 1.66 4.58 14.02
N PHE A 85 2.14 4.73 12.79
CA PHE A 85 1.29 4.74 11.60
C PHE A 85 0.61 3.39 11.33
N VAL A 86 1.28 2.25 11.55
CA VAL A 86 0.65 0.92 11.43
C VAL A 86 -0.40 0.72 12.50
N SER A 87 -0.12 1.00 13.77
CA SER A 87 -1.13 0.81 14.82
C SER A 87 -2.31 1.75 14.64
N PHE A 88 -2.07 3.02 14.31
CA PHE A 88 -3.11 4.01 14.02
C PHE A 88 -3.94 3.61 12.80
N PHE A 89 -3.33 3.38 11.63
CA PHE A 89 -4.05 2.99 10.41
C PHE A 89 -4.79 1.65 10.58
N THR A 90 -4.20 0.66 11.24
CA THR A 90 -4.89 -0.60 11.56
C THR A 90 -6.09 -0.35 12.47
N SER A 91 -5.94 0.51 13.49
CA SER A 91 -7.03 0.90 14.38
C SER A 91 -8.15 1.60 13.63
N ILE A 92 -7.85 2.63 12.83
CA ILE A 92 -8.85 3.35 12.02
C ILE A 92 -9.53 2.41 11.01
N TYR A 93 -8.79 1.51 10.35
CA TYR A 93 -9.36 0.54 9.41
C TYR A 93 -10.33 -0.42 10.08
N VAL A 94 -9.99 -0.93 11.27
CA VAL A 94 -10.88 -1.80 12.06
C VAL A 94 -12.08 -1.02 12.59
N THR A 95 -11.90 0.21 13.08
CA THR A 95 -12.98 1.05 13.61
C THR A 95 -13.97 1.48 12.51
N LYS A 96 -13.47 1.91 11.34
CA LYS A 96 -14.29 2.31 10.19
C LYS A 96 -14.83 1.10 9.39
N TRP A 97 -14.40 -0.14 9.65
CA TRP A 97 -14.85 -1.30 8.87
C TRP A 97 -16.38 -1.39 8.72
N LYS A 98 -17.14 -1.16 9.80
CA LYS A 98 -18.61 -1.24 9.78
C LYS A 98 -19.31 -0.02 9.15
N GLU A 99 -18.62 1.09 8.96
CA GLU A 99 -19.09 2.25 8.20
C GLU A 99 -19.12 1.93 6.70
N PHE A 100 -18.05 1.28 6.21
CA PHE A 100 -17.90 0.92 4.80
C PHE A 100 -18.55 -0.43 4.45
N PHE A 101 -18.49 -1.41 5.35
CA PHE A 101 -19.02 -2.76 5.16
C PHE A 101 -20.05 -3.14 6.25
N PRO A 102 -21.23 -2.48 6.30
CA PRO A 102 -22.22 -2.70 7.38
C PRO A 102 -22.70 -4.16 7.47
N HIS A 103 -22.81 -4.85 6.33
CA HIS A 103 -23.32 -6.23 6.25
C HIS A 103 -22.22 -7.31 6.16
N LYS A 104 -20.93 -6.95 6.28
CA LYS A 104 -19.82 -7.91 6.24
C LYS A 104 -19.12 -7.94 7.61
N GLU A 105 -18.85 -9.13 8.12
CA GLU A 105 -18.01 -9.25 9.32
C GLU A 105 -16.52 -9.16 8.96
N LEU A 106 -15.75 -8.60 9.89
CA LEU A 106 -14.29 -8.63 9.83
C LEU A 106 -13.83 -9.97 10.42
N ILE A 107 -13.59 -10.95 9.56
CA ILE A 107 -13.35 -12.36 9.93
C ILE A 107 -12.04 -12.51 10.70
N TYR A 108 -11.04 -11.68 10.39
CA TYR A 108 -9.81 -11.54 11.17
C TYR A 108 -9.25 -10.12 11.04
N PRO A 109 -8.53 -9.59 12.07
CA PRO A 109 -7.97 -8.25 12.00
C PRO A 109 -6.95 -8.14 10.85
N PRO A 110 -7.00 -7.07 10.04
CA PRO A 110 -6.00 -6.85 9.01
C PRO A 110 -4.64 -6.60 9.67
N SER A 111 -3.57 -7.08 9.04
CA SER A 111 -2.22 -6.90 9.57
C SER A 111 -1.41 -6.06 8.59
N PHE A 112 -1.09 -4.82 8.96
CA PHE A 112 -0.25 -3.97 8.12
C PHE A 112 1.24 -4.19 8.47
N ARG A 113 2.11 -4.36 7.47
CA ARG A 113 3.59 -4.29 7.54
C ARG A 113 3.98 -2.84 7.22
N ALA A 114 5.26 -2.45 7.30
CA ALA A 114 5.68 -1.16 6.75
C ALA A 114 7.20 -0.99 6.37
N ARG A 115 7.60 -0.10 5.40
CA ARG A 115 8.98 0.41 5.06
C ARG A 115 9.15 1.96 4.84
N VAL A 116 10.26 2.62 5.26
CA VAL A 116 10.66 4.02 4.88
C VAL A 116 11.65 4.02 3.73
N MET A 117 11.57 5.05 2.90
CA MET A 117 12.68 5.58 2.11
C MET A 117 12.91 7.06 2.43
N SER A 118 14.17 7.48 2.45
CA SER A 118 14.55 8.89 2.45
C SER A 118 14.75 9.38 1.01
N CYS A 119 14.30 10.60 0.70
CA CYS A 119 14.48 11.24 -0.61
C CYS A 119 15.31 12.52 -0.45
N ALA A 120 16.50 12.53 -1.05
CA ALA A 120 17.48 13.62 -0.90
C ALA A 120 17.11 14.92 -1.66
N SER A 121 16.06 14.90 -2.48
CA SER A 121 15.50 16.11 -3.09
C SER A 121 14.04 15.91 -3.51
N ILE A 122 13.36 17.02 -3.79
CA ILE A 122 12.00 17.01 -4.36
C ILE A 122 11.95 16.27 -5.70
N GLY A 123 13.02 16.31 -6.51
CA GLY A 123 13.10 15.57 -7.77
C GLY A 123 13.15 14.05 -7.57
N VAL A 124 13.79 13.57 -6.50
CA VAL A 124 13.77 12.15 -6.12
C VAL A 124 12.37 11.72 -5.66
N LEU A 125 11.69 12.56 -4.87
CA LEU A 125 10.29 12.33 -4.49
C LEU A 125 9.34 12.30 -5.71
N GLN A 126 9.48 13.24 -6.64
CA GLN A 126 8.69 13.28 -7.88
C GLN A 126 8.93 12.04 -8.75
N ALA A 127 10.19 11.62 -8.94
CA ALA A 127 10.54 10.40 -9.67
C ALA A 127 9.97 9.14 -8.98
N TYR A 128 10.01 9.08 -7.64
CA TYR A 128 9.40 8.01 -6.87
C TYR A 128 7.88 7.94 -7.02
N LEU A 129 7.18 9.09 -6.93
CA LEU A 129 5.72 9.15 -7.09
C LEU A 129 5.29 8.80 -8.51
N LEU A 130 5.98 9.30 -9.54
CA LEU A 130 5.75 8.93 -10.94
C LEU A 130 5.99 7.43 -11.17
N TRP A 131 7.03 6.85 -10.56
CA TRP A 131 7.26 5.41 -10.60
C TRP A 131 6.13 4.64 -9.91
N ARG A 132 5.64 5.08 -8.74
CA ARG A 132 4.47 4.46 -8.08
C ARG A 132 3.21 4.53 -8.95
N GLN A 133 2.93 5.66 -9.59
CA GLN A 133 1.79 5.84 -10.50
C GLN A 133 1.90 4.94 -11.74
N ASN A 134 3.10 4.82 -12.34
CA ASN A 134 3.31 3.92 -13.47
C ASN A 134 3.18 2.44 -13.07
N ASN A 135 3.63 2.05 -11.88
CA ASN A 135 3.39 0.70 -11.34
C ASN A 135 1.91 0.45 -11.07
N CYS A 136 1.17 1.45 -10.58
CA CYS A 136 -0.30 1.40 -10.45
C CYS A 136 -0.96 1.10 -11.78
N HIS A 137 -0.69 1.92 -12.80
CA HIS A 137 -1.27 1.80 -14.13
C HIS A 137 -1.02 0.42 -14.75
N MET A 138 0.24 -0.04 -14.77
CA MET A 138 0.63 -1.33 -15.32
C MET A 138 0.01 -2.52 -14.55
N ASN A 139 0.00 -2.48 -13.22
CA ASN A 139 -0.58 -3.55 -12.41
C ASN A 139 -2.10 -3.61 -12.51
N ASN A 140 -2.77 -2.46 -12.55
CA ASN A 140 -4.22 -2.37 -12.74
C ASN A 140 -4.62 -2.92 -14.11
N GLN A 141 -3.97 -2.47 -15.20
CA GLN A 141 -4.18 -3.01 -16.55
C GLN A 141 -3.98 -4.53 -16.62
N HIS A 142 -2.86 -5.04 -16.09
CA HIS A 142 -2.60 -6.47 -16.06
C HIS A 142 -3.69 -7.23 -15.28
N THR A 143 -4.12 -6.70 -14.13
CA THR A 143 -5.13 -7.35 -13.26
C THR A 143 -6.52 -7.32 -13.89
N ILE A 144 -6.91 -6.25 -14.57
CA ILE A 144 -8.13 -6.18 -15.41
C ILE A 144 -8.07 -7.25 -16.50
N CYS A 145 -6.98 -7.30 -17.27
CA CYS A 145 -6.82 -8.27 -18.37
C CYS A 145 -6.85 -9.72 -17.88
N VAL A 146 -6.24 -10.05 -16.74
CA VAL A 146 -6.35 -11.40 -16.14
C VAL A 146 -7.80 -11.73 -15.81
N HIS A 147 -8.53 -10.84 -15.13
CA HIS A 147 -9.90 -11.11 -14.73
C HIS A 147 -10.87 -11.21 -15.91
N GLU A 148 -10.69 -10.41 -16.97
CA GLU A 148 -11.55 -10.51 -18.16
C GLU A 148 -11.31 -11.82 -18.93
N LEU A 149 -10.06 -12.27 -19.05
CA LEU A 149 -9.73 -13.58 -19.61
C LEU A 149 -10.33 -14.73 -18.78
N VAL A 150 -10.37 -14.59 -17.45
CA VAL A 150 -11.00 -15.57 -16.55
C VAL A 150 -12.52 -15.59 -16.69
N LYS A 151 -13.19 -14.42 -16.81
CA LYS A 151 -14.64 -14.36 -17.14
C LYS A 151 -14.95 -15.03 -18.48
N HIS A 152 -14.05 -14.91 -19.46
CA HIS A 152 -14.15 -15.60 -20.75
C HIS A 152 -13.70 -17.07 -20.73
N GLY A 153 -13.60 -17.69 -19.55
CA GLY A 153 -13.46 -19.15 -19.40
C GLY A 153 -12.03 -19.69 -19.37
N LYS A 154 -11.00 -18.83 -19.26
CA LYS A 154 -9.64 -19.28 -18.95
C LYS A 154 -9.43 -19.50 -17.45
N THR A 155 -8.52 -20.39 -17.09
CA THR A 155 -7.97 -20.44 -15.73
C THR A 155 -7.06 -19.22 -15.46
N GLU A 156 -6.82 -18.88 -14.19
CA GLU A 156 -5.88 -17.80 -13.81
C GLU A 156 -4.49 -18.06 -14.41
N THR A 157 -4.02 -19.31 -14.41
CA THR A 157 -2.74 -19.73 -14.99
C THR A 157 -2.67 -19.45 -16.49
N GLU A 158 -3.65 -19.90 -17.27
CA GLU A 158 -3.68 -19.67 -18.73
C GLU A 158 -3.81 -18.18 -19.08
N ALA A 159 -4.58 -17.42 -18.30
CA ALA A 159 -4.70 -15.97 -18.48
C ALA A 159 -3.35 -15.27 -18.24
N GLN A 160 -2.64 -15.63 -17.16
CA GLN A 160 -1.30 -15.11 -16.90
C GLN A 160 -0.27 -15.53 -17.97
N GLU A 161 -0.30 -16.77 -18.46
CA GLU A 161 0.63 -17.25 -19.49
C GLU A 161 0.39 -16.58 -20.85
N PHE A 162 -0.88 -16.39 -21.22
CA PHE A 162 -1.26 -15.65 -22.43
C PHE A 162 -0.74 -14.21 -22.41
N LEU A 163 -0.90 -13.50 -21.28
CA LEU A 163 -0.40 -12.13 -21.11
C LEU A 163 1.14 -12.06 -21.06
N LYS A 164 1.81 -13.04 -20.42
CA LYS A 164 3.28 -13.19 -20.47
C LYS A 164 3.80 -13.40 -21.90
N GLY A 165 3.01 -14.03 -22.78
CA GLY A 165 3.30 -14.16 -24.21
C GLY A 165 3.24 -12.82 -24.95
N LEU A 166 2.14 -12.07 -24.78
CA LEU A 166 1.93 -10.76 -25.42
C LEU A 166 3.00 -9.73 -25.03
N LEU A 167 3.43 -9.72 -23.77
CA LEU A 167 4.49 -8.84 -23.25
C LEU A 167 5.89 -9.09 -23.85
N ARG A 168 6.07 -10.14 -24.67
CA ARG A 168 7.32 -10.37 -25.44
C ARG A 168 7.30 -9.77 -26.84
N VAL A 169 6.13 -9.34 -27.35
CA VAL A 169 5.96 -8.88 -28.73
C VAL A 169 5.98 -7.35 -28.84
N GLN A 170 5.60 -6.63 -27.78
CA GLN A 170 5.72 -5.17 -27.74
C GLN A 170 7.12 -4.75 -27.22
N PRO A 171 7.85 -3.85 -27.91
CA PRO A 171 9.03 -3.22 -27.33
C PRO A 171 8.63 -2.32 -26.15
N ARG A 172 9.56 -2.09 -25.22
CA ARG A 172 9.36 -1.21 -24.05
C ARG A 172 9.29 0.27 -24.46
N VAL A 173 8.16 0.70 -25.00
CA VAL A 173 7.90 2.13 -25.26
C VAL A 173 7.44 2.80 -23.98
N ILE A 174 8.16 3.83 -23.54
CA ILE A 174 7.74 4.70 -22.45
C ILE A 174 6.76 5.72 -23.05
N PHE A 175 5.46 5.50 -22.89
CA PHE A 175 4.45 6.51 -23.13
C PHE A 175 4.22 7.32 -21.86
N ILE A 176 4.57 8.61 -21.90
CA ILE A 176 4.12 9.59 -20.90
C ILE A 176 2.87 10.26 -21.47
N THR A 177 1.70 9.82 -21.01
CA THR A 177 0.42 10.49 -21.25
C THR A 177 -0.34 10.58 -19.94
N ALA A 178 -0.54 11.80 -19.44
CA ALA A 178 -1.44 12.04 -18.33
C ALA A 178 -2.87 12.20 -18.87
N ASP A 179 -3.79 11.35 -18.42
CA ASP A 179 -5.23 11.48 -18.65
C ASP A 179 -5.96 10.96 -17.38
N PRO A 180 -6.94 11.68 -16.80
CA PRO A 180 -7.25 11.53 -15.38
C PRO A 180 -8.44 10.58 -15.09
N SER A 181 -8.19 9.27 -14.95
CA SER A 181 -9.15 8.34 -14.30
C SER A 181 -8.55 7.01 -13.79
N SER A 182 -7.74 7.07 -12.71
CA SER A 182 -7.49 5.92 -11.78
C SER A 182 -6.75 6.36 -10.53
#